data_AF-A0A6D2JLI7-F1
#
_entry.id   AF-A0A6D2JLI7-F1
#
_cell.length_a   1.000
_cell.length_b   1.000
_cell.length_c   1.000
_cell.angle_alpha   90.00
_cell.angle_beta   90.00
_cell.angle_gamma   90.00
#
_symmetry.space_group_name_H-M   'P 1'
#
loop_
_entity.id
_entity.type
_entity.pdbx_description
1 polymer ?
#
loop_
_entity_poly.entity_id
_entity_poly.type
_entity_poly.pdbx_seq_one_letter_code
_entity_poly.pdbx_strand_id
1 'polypeptide(L)' 'MEYYMFKNSQMKSVNEVKVKNLKHLYELIEKCCDKNLRLELGDGRVIFLDYQSAKSSTSLILERHRVPSAMSKDLMIDQS' A
#
# COMPACT_ATOMS: atom_id res chain seq x y z
N MET A 1 20.53 -2.74 9.74
CA MET A 1 19.48 -2.26 10.67
C MET A 1 18.16 -2.12 9.90
N GLU A 2 17.03 -2.40 10.55
CA GLU A 2 15.62 -2.10 10.20
C GLU A 2 14.86 -2.79 9.04
N TYR A 3 15.47 -3.48 8.06
CA TYR A 3 14.68 -4.07 6.93
C TYR A 3 13.67 -5.18 7.32
N TYR A 4 13.76 -5.74 8.53
CA TYR A 4 12.91 -6.87 8.97
C TYR A 4 11.64 -6.47 9.71
N MET A 5 11.53 -5.21 10.15
CA MET A 5 10.44 -4.80 11.04
C MET A 5 9.07 -5.07 10.42
N PHE A 6 8.90 -4.83 9.11
CA PHE A 6 7.60 -4.94 8.44
C PHE A 6 7.44 -6.22 7.59
N LYS A 7 8.37 -7.18 7.70
CA LYS A 7 8.27 -8.42 6.92
C LYS A 7 7.18 -9.33 7.44
N ASN A 8 6.54 -10.07 6.53
CA ASN A 8 5.53 -11.11 6.83
C ASN A 8 4.39 -10.64 7.76
N SER A 9 4.08 -9.34 7.76
CA SER A 9 3.01 -8.78 8.58
C SER A 9 1.71 -8.74 7.78
N GLN A 10 0.64 -9.26 8.36
CA GLN A 10 -0.68 -9.25 7.72
C GLN A 10 -1.24 -7.83 7.70
N MET A 11 -1.83 -7.40 6.57
CA MET A 11 -2.58 -6.14 6.51
C MET A 11 -3.97 -6.33 7.10
N LYS A 12 -4.36 -5.51 8.08
CA LYS A 12 -5.64 -5.60 8.79
C LYS A 12 -6.65 -4.57 8.28
N SER A 13 -6.26 -3.30 8.19
CA SER A 13 -7.14 -2.22 7.71
C SER A 13 -6.37 -1.07 7.08
N VAL A 14 -7.02 -0.36 6.16
CA VAL A 14 -6.54 0.91 5.58
C VAL A 14 -7.55 1.99 5.93
N ASN A 15 -7.10 3.10 6.53
CA ASN A 15 -7.96 4.19 7.01
C ASN A 15 -9.18 3.67 7.78
N GLU A 16 -8.94 2.73 8.70
CA GLU A 16 -9.95 2.08 9.56
C GLU A 16 -10.92 1.13 8.83
N VAL A 17 -10.80 0.99 7.50
CA VAL A 17 -11.57 0.02 6.70
C VAL A 17 -10.85 -1.31 6.63
N LYS A 18 -11.52 -2.39 7.09
CA LYS A 18 -10.95 -3.75 7.10
C LYS A 18 -10.64 -4.25 5.69
N VAL A 19 -9.43 -4.76 5.49
CA VAL A 19 -8.98 -5.33 4.21
C VAL A 19 -9.53 -6.76 4.07
N LYS A 20 -10.06 -7.09 2.88
CA LYS A 20 -10.63 -8.40 2.55
C LYS A 20 -9.68 -9.27 1.74
N ASN A 21 -8.99 -8.66 0.77
CA ASN A 21 -8.05 -9.31 -0.15
C ASN A 21 -7.14 -8.23 -0.78
N LEU A 22 -6.21 -8.66 -1.64
CA LEU A 22 -5.24 -7.76 -2.27
C LEU A 22 -5.88 -6.74 -3.24
N LYS A 23 -6.95 -7.13 -3.95
CA LYS A 23 -7.69 -6.23 -4.84
C LYS A 23 -8.40 -5.13 -4.06
N HIS A 24 -9.04 -5.50 -2.95
CA HIS A 24 -9.66 -4.55 -2.03
C HIS A 24 -8.63 -3.61 -1.39
N LEU A 25 -7.44 -4.11 -1.05
CA LEU A 25 -6.34 -3.27 -0.56
C LEU A 25 -5.93 -2.23 -1.60
N TYR A 26 -5.75 -2.66 -2.85
CA TYR A 26 -5.44 -1.76 -3.97
C TYR A 26 -6.51 -0.67 -4.12
N GLU A 27 -7.79 -1.05 -4.19
CA GLU A 27 -8.89 -0.10 -4.33
C GLU A 27 -8.94 0.94 -3.20
N LEU A 28 -8.71 0.52 -1.94
CA LEU A 28 -8.68 1.43 -0.80
C LEU A 28 -7.53 2.44 -0.88
N ILE A 29 -6.36 2.02 -1.37
CA ILE A 29 -5.20 2.89 -1.51
C ILE A 29 -5.38 3.87 -2.69
N GLU A 30 -5.90 3.41 -3.84
CA GLU A 30 -6.12 4.28 -4.99
C GLU A 30 -7.26 5.27 -4.79
N LYS A 31 -8.32 4.88 -4.07
CA LYS A 31 -9.46 5.76 -3.76
C LYS A 31 -9.22 6.64 -2.53
N CYS A 32 -8.03 6.60 -1.92
CA CYS A 32 -7.70 7.42 -0.76
C CYS A 32 -7.70 8.91 -1.14
N CYS A 33 -8.57 9.70 -0.50
CA CYS A 33 -8.60 11.16 -0.64
C CYS A 33 -7.99 11.88 0.56
N ASP A 34 -7.61 11.15 1.60
CA ASP A 34 -7.01 11.71 2.80
C ASP A 34 -5.54 12.09 2.59
N LYS A 35 -5.07 13.10 3.34
CA LYS A 35 -3.66 13.50 3.34
C LYS A 35 -2.74 12.35 3.78
N ASN A 36 -3.17 11.61 4.79
CA ASN A 36 -2.40 10.54 5.38
C ASN A 36 -3.05 9.19 5.06
N LEU A 37 -2.23 8.23 4.66
CA LEU A 37 -2.60 6.83 4.55
C LEU A 37 -2.25 6.12 5.85
N ARG A 38 -3.26 5.63 6.56
CA ARG A 38 -3.12 4.83 7.80
C ARG A 38 -3.24 3.35 7.46
N LEU A 39 -2.15 2.60 7.66
CA LEU A 39 -2.11 1.15 7.47
C LEU A 39 -1.98 0.47 8.82
N GLU A 40 -2.96 -0.36 9.18
CA GLU A 40 -2.91 -1.17 10.40
C GLU A 40 -2.52 -2.60 10.06
N LEU A 41 -1.52 -3.12 10.78
CA LEU A 41 -1.03 -4.48 10.65
C LEU A 41 -1.73 -5.41 11.66
N GLY A 42 -1.70 -6.71 11.37
CA GLY A 42 -2.36 -7.74 12.18
C GLY A 42 -1.82 -7.87 13.61
N ASP A 43 -0.58 -7.43 13.84
CA ASP A 43 0.05 -7.39 15.16
C ASP A 43 -0.21 -6.09 15.93
N GLY A 44 -1.13 -5.25 15.45
CA GLY A 44 -1.56 -4.01 16.10
C GLY A 44 -0.69 -2.80 15.80
N ARG A 45 0.38 -2.94 15.02
CA ARG A 45 1.21 -1.80 14.58
C ARG A 45 0.47 -0.96 13.53
N VAL A 46 0.75 0.34 13.54
CA VAL A 46 0.15 1.30 12.60
C VAL A 46 1.26 2.07 11.89
N ILE A 47 1.18 2.10 10.56
CA ILE A 47 2.06 2.89 9.70
C ILE A 47 1.25 4.09 9.19
N PHE A 48 1.80 5.28 9.34
CA PHE A 48 1.27 6.51 8.75
C PHE A 48 2.20 6.99 7.64
N LEU A 49 1.63 7.22 6.46
CA LEU A 49 2.35 7.76 5.30
C LEU A 49 1.64 9.03 4.83
N ASP A 50 2.40 10.05 4.42
CA ASP A 50 1.83 11.13 3.61
C ASP A 50 1.53 10.56 2.21
N TYR A 51 0.25 10.55 1.82
CA TYR A 51 -0.20 9.83 0.63
C TYR A 51 0.41 10.40 -0.64
N GLN A 52 0.44 11.73 -0.77
CA GLN A 52 0.99 12.41 -1.94
C GLN A 52 2.49 12.17 -2.07
N SER A 53 3.25 12.33 -0.98
CA SER A 53 4.69 12.07 -0.98
C SER A 53 5.01 10.61 -1.32
N ALA A 54 4.23 9.66 -0.79
CA ALA A 54 4.41 8.23 -1.11
C ALA A 54 4.12 7.94 -2.59
N LYS A 55 3.05 8.50 -3.15
CA LYS A 55 2.72 8.37 -4.58
C LYS A 55 3.79 8.96 -5.48
N SER A 56 4.25 10.18 -5.20
CA SER A 56 5.30 10.84 -5.99
C SER A 56 6.63 10.09 -5.94
N SER A 57 6.95 9.45 -4.80
CA SER A 57 8.20 8.70 -4.63
C SER A 57 8.17 7.30 -5.25
N THR A 58 6.98 6.78 -5.62
CA THR A 58 6.81 5.40 -6.07
C THR A 58 7.62 5.11 -7.35
N SER A 59 7.61 5.99 -8.34
CA SER A 59 8.33 5.80 -9.60
C SER A 59 9.84 5.65 -9.39
N LEU A 60 10.44 6.54 -8.57
CA LEU A 60 11.85 6.52 -8.23
C LEU A 60 12.26 5.24 -7.49
N ILE A 61 11.41 4.76 -6.58
CA ILE A 61 11.64 3.50 -5.84
C ILE A 61 11.64 2.31 -6.81
N LEU A 62 10.66 2.23 -7.71
CA LEU A 62 10.57 1.14 -8.69
C LEU A 62 11.79 1.10 -9.60
N GLU A 63 12.22 2.24 -10.12
CA GLU A 63 13.41 2.36 -10.97
C GLU A 63 14.66 1.89 -10.22
N ARG A 64 14.87 2.40 -9.00
CA ARG A 64 16.03 2.04 -8.16
C ARG A 64 16.11 0.54 -7.89
N HIS A 65 14.97 -0.12 -7.72
CA HIS A 65 14.89 -1.55 -7.43
C HIS A 65 14.66 -2.43 -8.66
N ARG A 66 14.68 -1.85 -9.88
CA ARG A 66 14.45 -2.56 -11.15
C ARG A 66 13.13 -3.34 -11.17
N VAL A 67 12.09 -2.76 -10.57
CA VAL A 67 10.75 -3.32 -10.57
C VAL A 67 9.99 -2.74 -11.77
N PRO A 68 9.54 -3.57 -12.73
CA PRO A 68 9.00 -3.08 -14.01
C PRO A 68 7.59 -2.48 -13.92
N SER A 69 6.82 -2.84 -12.89
CA SER A 69 5.46 -2.34 -12.66
C SER A 69 5.19 -2.26 -11.17
N ALA A 70 4.49 -1.22 -10.73
CA ALA A 70 4.07 -1.08 -9.34
C ALA A 70 3.13 -2.20 -8.89
N MET A 71 2.40 -2.79 -9.84
CA MET A 71 1.35 -3.77 -9.58
C MET A 71 1.29 -4.84 -10.67
N SER A 72 0.75 -5.99 -10.30
CA SER A 72 0.49 -7.08 -11.24
C SER A 72 -0.74 -6.78 -12.11
N LYS A 73 -0.76 -7.36 -13.31
CA LYS A 73 -1.81 -7.08 -14.31
C LYS A 73 -3.21 -7.43 -13.81
N ASP A 74 -3.35 -8.50 -13.03
CA ASP A 74 -4.62 -8.96 -12.46
C ASP A 74 -5.26 -7.97 -11.48
N LEU A 75 -4.46 -7.11 -10.85
CA LEU A 75 -4.96 -6.03 -9.99
C LEU A 75 -5.45 -4.82 -10.79
N MET A 76 -5.01 -4.67 -12.04
CA MET A 76 -5.40 -3.57 -12.93
C MET A 76 -6.73 -3.85 -13.65
N ILE A 77 -7.19 -5.11 -13.68
CA ILE A 77 -8.39 -5.55 -14.40
C ILE A 77 -9.62 -5.35 -13.47
N ASP A 78 -10.11 -4.11 -13.38
CA ASP A 78 -11.50 -3.77 -13.03
C ASP A 78 -11.82 -2.29 -13.32
N GLN A 79 -11.37 -1.79 -14.47
CA GLN A 79 -11.89 -0.54 -15.04
C GLN A 79 -12.53 -0.87 -16.38
N SER A 80 -13.73 -1.47 -16.33
CA SER A 80 -14.63 -1.67 -17.47
C SER A 80 -15.88 -0.84 -17.27
#